data_AF-A0A972V7F4-F1
#
_entry.id   AF-A0A972V7F4-F1
#
_cell.length_a   1.000
_cell.length_b   1.000
_cell.length_c   1.000
_cell.angle_alpha   90.00
_cell.angle_beta   90.00
_cell.angle_gamma   90.00
#
_symmetry.space_group_name_H-M   'P 1'
#
loop_
_entity.id
_entity.type
_entity.pdbx_description
1 polymer ?
#
loop_
_entity_poly.entity_id
_entity_poly.type
_entity_poly.pdbx_seq_one_letter_code
_entity_poly.pdbx_strand_id
1 'polypeptide(L)' 'VGAMKEMVEEGKTGLRFAAGNPAHLVSKVRWAQDHPDEMTRMGAAARKVYEQHYTPEENFRKLTTIYNEVLQCRRE' A
#
# COMPACT_ATOMS: atom_id res chain seq x y z
N VAL A 1 -11.59 4.21 5.91
CA VAL A 1 -10.59 3.28 6.49
C VAL A 1 -9.21 3.92 6.33
N GLY A 2 -8.50 4.16 7.44
CA GLY A 2 -7.29 5.01 7.48
C GLY A 2 -6.05 4.37 6.85
N ALA A 3 -5.61 3.21 7.36
CA ALA A 3 -4.36 2.57 6.92
C ALA A 3 -4.36 2.18 5.42
N MET A 4 -5.49 1.71 4.88
CA MET A 4 -5.61 1.37 3.45
C MET A 4 -5.52 2.60 2.54
N LYS A 5 -5.92 3.78 3.02
CA LYS A 5 -5.85 5.02 2.23
C LYS A 5 -4.41 5.42 1.98
N GLU A 6 -3.49 5.11 2.89
CA GLU A 6 -2.07 5.48 2.77
C GLU A 6 -1.28 4.48 1.92
N MET A 7 -1.68 3.20 1.89
CA MET A 7 -0.96 2.15 1.16
C MET A 7 -1.18 2.16 -0.37
N VAL A 8 -2.37 2.57 -0.82
CA VAL A 8 -2.69 2.60 -2.27
C VAL A 8 -2.43 4.00 -2.78
N GLU A 9 -1.56 4.22 -3.76
CA GLU A 9 -1.36 5.51 -4.41
C GLU A 9 -2.20 5.58 -5.70
N GLU A 10 -3.10 6.57 -5.79
CA GLU A 10 -4.06 6.71 -6.90
C GLU A 10 -3.33 6.73 -8.26
N GLY A 11 -3.73 5.83 -9.17
CA GLY A 11 -3.18 5.73 -10.53
C GLY A 11 -1.77 5.12 -10.62
N LYS A 12 -1.15 4.79 -9.48
CA LYS A 12 0.21 4.22 -9.43
C LYS A 12 0.24 2.81 -8.89
N THR A 13 -0.37 2.56 -7.73
CA THR A 13 -0.48 1.21 -7.14
C THR A 13 -1.92 0.76 -7.00
N GLY A 14 -2.89 1.54 -7.49
CA GLY A 14 -4.28 1.15 -7.59
C GLY A 14 -5.21 2.34 -7.69
N LEU A 15 -6.48 2.08 -7.38
CA LEU A 15 -7.57 3.04 -7.43
C LEU A 15 -8.22 3.18 -6.05
N ARG A 16 -8.50 4.41 -5.66
CA ARG A 16 -9.23 4.77 -4.45
C ARG A 16 -10.65 5.19 -4.82
N PHE A 17 -11.58 4.91 -3.93
CA PHE A 17 -12.93 5.42 -3.99
C PHE A 17 -13.31 6.03 -2.63
N ALA A 18 -14.35 6.85 -2.63
CA ALA A 18 -14.84 7.46 -1.40
C ALA A 18 -15.68 6.43 -0.62
N ALA A 19 -15.30 6.17 0.63
CA ALA A 19 -16.07 5.29 1.50
C ALA A 19 -17.50 5.83 1.68
N GLY A 20 -18.50 4.94 1.61
CA GLY A 20 -19.91 5.34 1.66
C GLY A 20 -20.46 5.90 0.34
N ASN A 21 -19.71 5.89 -0.76
CA ASN A 21 -20.18 6.29 -2.08
C ASN A 21 -20.14 5.11 -3.09
N PRO A 22 -21.26 4.37 -3.23
CA PRO A 22 -21.35 3.25 -4.18
C PRO A 22 -21.18 3.66 -5.64
N ALA A 23 -21.66 4.85 -6.03
CA ALA A 23 -21.52 5.33 -7.41
C ALA A 23 -20.05 5.55 -7.79
N HIS A 24 -19.24 6.05 -6.86
CA HIS A 24 -17.80 6.20 -7.06
C HIS A 24 -17.11 4.83 -7.17
N LEU A 25 -17.49 3.84 -6.36
CA LEU A 25 -16.99 2.48 -6.50
C LEU A 25 -17.31 1.90 -7.89
N VAL A 26 -18.56 2.02 -8.35
CA VAL A 26 -18.97 1.55 -9.68
C VAL A 26 -18.16 2.22 -10.78
N SER A 27 -17.92 3.53 -10.69
CA SER A 27 -17.08 4.25 -11.65
C SER A 27 -15.65 3.71 -11.70
N LYS A 28 -15.04 3.41 -10.54
CA LYS A 28 -13.67 2.86 -10.49
C LYS A 28 -13.60 1.43 -11.02
N VAL A 29 -14.61 0.60 -10.75
CA VAL A 29 -14.69 -0.76 -11.30
C VAL A 29 -14.82 -0.74 -12.82
N ARG A 30 -15.68 0.12 -13.37
CA ARG A 30 -15.83 0.27 -14.84
C ARG A 30 -14.52 0.71 -15.48
N TRP A 31 -13.88 1.75 -14.92
CA TRP A 31 -12.59 2.21 -15.42
C TRP A 31 -11.55 1.07 -15.42
N ALA A 32 -11.50 0.26 -14.36
CA ALA A 32 -10.56 -0.86 -14.27
C ALA A 32 -10.81 -1.95 -15.32
N GLN A 33 -12.09 -2.18 -15.69
CA GLN A 33 -12.45 -3.11 -16.76
C GLN A 33 -12.07 -2.56 -18.14
N ASP A 34 -12.23 -1.25 -18.34
CA ASP A 34 -11.93 -0.58 -19.61
C ASP A 34 -10.42 -0.36 -19.84
N HIS A 35 -9.58 -0.45 -18.79
CA HIS A 35 -8.14 -0.15 -18.80
C HIS A 35 -7.28 -1.31 -18.22
N PRO A 36 -7.29 -2.51 -18.84
CA PRO A 36 -6.62 -3.70 -18.31
C PRO A 36 -5.08 -3.56 -18.27
N ASP A 37 -4.49 -2.82 -19.21
CA ASP A 37 -3.03 -2.60 -19.27
C ASP A 37 -2.56 -1.71 -18.12
N GLU A 38 -3.30 -0.64 -17.82
CA GLU A 38 -3.06 0.21 -16.67
C GLU A 38 -3.25 -0.54 -15.36
N MET A 39 -4.27 -1.40 -15.26
CA MET A 39 -4.48 -2.26 -14.10
C MET A 39 -3.32 -3.24 -13.89
N THR A 40 -2.78 -3.81 -14.98
CA THR A 40 -1.62 -4.69 -14.94
C THR A 40 -0.37 -3.94 -14.47
N ARG A 41 -0.13 -2.75 -15.02
CA ARG A 41 0.97 -1.85 -14.61
C ARG A 41 0.87 -1.48 -13.14
N MET A 42 -0.32 -1.07 -12.68
CA MET A 42 -0.56 -0.71 -11.28
C MET A 42 -0.39 -1.91 -10.35
N GLY A 43 -0.86 -3.10 -10.75
CA GLY A 43 -0.68 -4.33 -9.98
C GLY A 43 0.80 -4.70 -9.80
N ALA A 44 1.60 -4.60 -10.87
CA ALA A 44 3.05 -4.82 -10.79
C ALA A 44 3.75 -3.79 -9.88
N ALA A 45 3.34 -2.52 -9.95
CA ALA A 45 3.86 -1.49 -9.05
C ALA A 45 3.47 -1.73 -7.59
N ALA A 46 2.21 -2.11 -7.33
CA ALA A 46 1.73 -2.46 -5.99
C ALA A 46 2.49 -3.64 -5.41
N ARG A 47 2.80 -4.65 -6.24
CA ARG A 47 3.61 -5.81 -5.84
C ARG A 47 5.01 -5.40 -5.42
N LYS A 48 5.68 -4.52 -6.16
CA LYS A 48 7.01 -4.00 -5.80
C LYS A 48 6.98 -3.25 -4.46
N VAL A 49 5.95 -2.42 -4.23
CA VAL A 49 5.78 -1.71 -2.95
C VAL A 49 5.60 -2.70 -1.80
N TYR A 50 4.81 -3.76 -2.00
CA TYR A 50 4.69 -4.83 -1.01
C TYR A 50 6.04 -5.50 -0.70
N GLU A 51 6.78 -5.88 -1.74
CA GLU A 51 8.08 -6.55 -1.59
C GLU A 51 9.12 -5.68 -0.87
N GLN A 52 9.07 -4.36 -1.07
CA GLN A 52 10.00 -3.41 -0.47
C GLN A 52 9.64 -3.00 0.95
N HIS A 53 8.36 -3.02 1.31
CA HIS A 53 7.89 -2.38 2.54
C HIS A 53 7.13 -3.29 3.50
N TYR A 54 6.51 -4.36 3.01
CA TYR A 54 5.49 -5.09 3.76
C TYR A 54 5.71 -6.61 3.81
N THR A 55 6.85 -7.12 3.33
CA THR A 55 7.21 -8.52 3.54
C THR A 55 7.43 -8.80 5.03
N PRO A 56 7.21 -10.05 5.49
CA PRO A 56 7.52 -10.44 6.86
C PRO A 56 8.96 -10.09 7.25
N GLU A 57 9.91 -10.30 6.36
CA GLU A 57 11.34 -10.04 6.57
C GLU A 57 11.61 -8.55 6.76
N GLU A 58 11.07 -7.69 5.89
CA GLU A 58 11.24 -6.24 6.01
C GLU A 58 10.55 -5.70 7.26
N ASN A 59 9.36 -6.20 7.59
CA ASN A 59 8.65 -5.81 8.80
C ASN A 59 9.42 -6.24 10.06
N PHE A 60 9.96 -7.46 10.09
CA PHE A 60 10.78 -7.94 11.20
C PHE A 60 12.04 -7.08 11.36
N ARG A 61 12.76 -6.81 10.26
CA ARG A 61 13.94 -5.95 10.25
C ARG A 61 13.63 -4.55 10.82
N LYS A 62 12.54 -3.92 10.38
CA LYS A 62 12.09 -2.60 10.89
C LYS A 62 11.79 -2.66 12.40
N LEU A 63 11.06 -3.68 12.84
CA LEU A 63 10.69 -3.85 14.24
C LEU A 63 11.93 -4.02 15.13
N THR A 64 12.85 -4.90 14.74
CA THR A 64 14.09 -5.14 15.48
C THR A 64 15.01 -3.91 15.50
N THR A 65 15.05 -3.14 14.41
CA THR A 65 15.80 -1.87 14.35
C THR A 65 15.30 -0.90 15.43
N ILE A 66 13.99 -0.69 15.51
CA ILE A 66 13.36 0.17 16.53
C ILE A 66 13.68 -0.32 17.95
N TYR A 67 13.59 -1.63 18.20
CA TYR A 67 13.94 -2.17 19.52
C TYR A 67 15.42 -1.97 19.87
N ASN A 68 16.32 -2.17 18.93
CA ASN A 68 17.75 -1.98 19.15
C ASN A 68 18.09 -0.51 19.42
N GLU A 69 17.49 0.43 18.68
CA GLU A 69 17.65 1.87 18.90
C GLU A 69 17.22 2.26 20.32
N VAL A 70 16.04 1.81 20.76
CA VAL A 70 15.54 2.09 22.12
C VAL A 70 16.44 1.48 23.20
N LEU A 71 16.96 0.28 22.99
CA LEU A 71 17.87 -0.39 23.93
C LEU A 71 19.28 0.22 23.94
N GLN A 72 19.71 0.89 22.87
CA GLN A 72 20.96 1.64 22.82
C GLN A 72 20.82 2.97 23.57
N CYS A 73 19.77 3.75 23.29
CA CYS A 73 19.50 5.01 23.98
C CYS A 73 19.29 4.87 25.50
N ARG A 74 18.91 3.70 26.01
CA ARG A 74 18.77 3.43 27.46
C ARG A 74 20.08 3.11 28.18
N ARG A 75 21.16 2.82 27.43
CA ARG A 75 22.47 2.48 27.99
C ARG A 75 23.42 3.67 28.08
N GLU A 76 22.97 4.82 27.56
CA GLU A 76 23.58 6.15 27.71
C GLU A 76 22.84 6.94 28.81
#